data_AF-A0A9R1TXM2-F1
#
_entry.id   AF-A0A9R1TXM2-F1
#
_cell.length_a   1.000
_cell.length_b   1.000
_cell.length_c   1.000
_cell.angle_alpha   90.00
_cell.angle_beta   90.00
_cell.angle_gamma   90.00
#
_symmetry.space_group_name_H-M   'P 1'
#
loop_
_entity.id
_entity.type
_entity.pdbx_description
1 polymer ?
#
loop_
_entity_poly.entity_id
_entity_poly.type
_entity_poly.pdbx_seq_one_letter_code
_entity_poly.pdbx_strand_id
1 'polypeptide(L)'
;MESTVAGRRRTATRHSAEDQALDQIAKEAEARLAARRQARAEAREIRMRELERQQKEAEENADRVYDMCTSDGRTMRVTPDPIRTSRLLTNSNNFQSSRRSSEDSLEDAGLNRDIRLELKEFEEKFRKAMIANAQLDNEKSSYSYQVELLKDKLEELEESSATLRRELREKNRESEQLKRVNQRLKEELELCRAQLLERDTLIQDNGLVIVEDEGSESEETGGVNGIVNRKRVLVSTEAAELLQNAGEGSLDVRLRKFASEKKELQDEIRHLRLDLEEAKSRNRTERSSGSILGLADSDDVQREANKLLADYKFKLQKAEQDMSTLQATVARLESQVIRYKSAAEASEKAEDELKVEKRKLQREVRESQGRVEELETANSHLQRRLDKLKNAKSALLKEL
;
A
#
# COMPACT_ATOMS: atom_id res chain seq x y z
N MET A 1 -27.31 -17.48 -52.45
CA MET A 1 -28.42 -17.69 -51.50
C MET A 1 -27.83 -17.58 -50.11
N GLU A 2 -27.87 -16.38 -49.53
CA GLU A 2 -27.46 -16.13 -48.15
C GLU A 2 -28.69 -16.22 -47.25
N SER A 3 -28.64 -17.07 -46.22
CA SER A 3 -29.64 -17.10 -45.16
C SER A 3 -28.96 -16.82 -43.82
N THR A 4 -29.23 -15.62 -43.31
CA THR A 4 -28.82 -15.04 -42.05
C THR A 4 -29.26 -15.85 -40.82
N VAL A 5 -28.31 -16.18 -39.94
CA VAL A 5 -28.59 -16.71 -38.59
C VAL A 5 -28.74 -15.54 -37.61
N ALA A 6 -29.95 -15.35 -37.08
CA ALA A 6 -30.27 -14.32 -36.10
C ALA A 6 -29.80 -14.71 -34.69
N GLY A 7 -28.73 -14.07 -34.20
CA GLY A 7 -28.30 -14.13 -32.81
C GLY A 7 -29.09 -13.15 -31.93
N ARG A 8 -29.92 -13.68 -31.01
CA ARG A 8 -30.57 -12.89 -29.94
C ARG A 8 -29.52 -12.27 -29.01
N ARG A 9 -29.29 -10.97 -29.14
CA ARG A 9 -28.55 -10.14 -28.17
C ARG A 9 -29.36 -10.10 -26.85
N ARG A 10 -28.87 -10.77 -25.81
CA ARG A 10 -29.37 -10.55 -24.43
C ARG A 10 -28.87 -9.19 -23.95
N THR A 11 -29.80 -8.42 -23.40
CA THR A 11 -29.68 -7.06 -22.91
C THR A 11 -28.67 -6.94 -21.76
N ALA A 12 -27.57 -6.23 -21.99
CA ALA A 12 -26.54 -5.88 -21.00
C ALA A 12 -26.94 -4.71 -20.07
N THR A 13 -28.21 -4.30 -20.06
CA THR A 13 -28.71 -3.09 -19.38
C THR A 13 -29.25 -3.33 -17.97
N ARG A 14 -29.47 -4.58 -17.54
CA ARG A 14 -30.00 -4.86 -16.19
C ARG A 14 -28.94 -4.74 -15.09
N HIS A 15 -27.70 -5.13 -15.37
CA HIS A 15 -26.63 -5.11 -14.35
C HIS A 15 -26.18 -3.69 -14.00
N SER A 16 -26.21 -2.75 -14.96
CA SER A 16 -25.84 -1.36 -14.68
C SER A 16 -26.80 -0.65 -13.72
N ALA A 17 -28.10 -0.97 -13.73
CA ALA A 17 -29.07 -0.35 -12.83
C ALA A 17 -29.01 -0.97 -11.43
N GLU A 18 -28.78 -2.28 -11.35
CA GLU A 18 -28.58 -3.01 -10.10
C GLU A 18 -27.27 -2.59 -9.41
N ASP A 19 -26.17 -2.46 -10.16
CA ASP A 19 -24.89 -1.98 -9.63
C ASP A 19 -24.98 -0.53 -9.13
N GLN A 20 -25.68 0.35 -9.87
CA GLN A 20 -25.94 1.73 -9.42
C GLN A 20 -26.80 1.79 -8.15
N ALA A 21 -27.76 0.86 -7.99
CA ALA A 21 -28.56 0.79 -6.77
C ALA A 21 -27.73 0.28 -5.58
N LEU A 22 -26.84 -0.69 -5.79
CA LEU A 22 -25.93 -1.19 -4.76
C LEU A 22 -24.92 -0.11 -4.32
N ASP A 23 -24.39 0.67 -5.25
CA ASP A 23 -23.50 1.80 -4.97
C ASP A 23 -24.22 2.90 -4.16
N GLN A 24 -25.50 3.17 -4.46
CA GLN A 24 -26.31 4.13 -3.69
C GLN A 24 -26.58 3.63 -2.27
N ILE A 25 -26.90 2.34 -2.10
CA ILE A 25 -27.10 1.72 -0.79
C ILE A 25 -25.81 1.76 0.03
N ALA A 26 -24.66 1.48 -0.59
CA ALA A 26 -23.36 1.53 0.08
C ALA A 26 -23.03 2.95 0.55
N LYS A 27 -23.22 3.97 -0.31
CA LYS A 27 -23.03 5.39 0.03
C LYS A 27 -23.98 5.86 1.12
N GLU A 28 -25.24 5.45 1.09
CA GLU A 28 -26.23 5.80 2.11
C GLU A 28 -25.91 5.14 3.46
N ALA A 29 -25.43 3.89 3.43
CA ALA A 29 -24.97 3.19 4.63
C ALA A 29 -23.73 3.86 5.24
N GLU A 30 -22.76 4.25 4.41
CA GLU A 30 -21.57 4.98 4.84
C GLU A 30 -21.93 6.35 5.42
N ALA A 31 -22.82 7.11 4.76
CA ALA A 31 -23.30 8.40 5.25
C ALA A 31 -24.03 8.27 6.58
N ARG A 32 -24.88 7.24 6.76
CA ARG A 32 -25.52 6.95 8.06
C ARG A 32 -24.49 6.63 9.14
N LEU A 33 -23.44 5.88 8.81
CA LEU A 33 -22.40 5.49 9.76
C LEU A 33 -21.54 6.71 10.15
N ALA A 34 -21.22 7.57 9.19
CA ALA A 34 -20.55 8.85 9.42
C ALA A 34 -21.38 9.80 10.29
N ALA A 35 -22.68 9.94 10.03
CA ALA A 35 -23.58 10.74 10.86
C ALA A 35 -23.67 10.19 12.29
N ARG A 36 -23.67 8.86 12.47
CA ARG A 36 -23.65 8.22 13.80
C ARG A 36 -22.34 8.48 14.53
N ARG A 37 -21.21 8.50 13.83
CA ARG A 37 -19.90 8.90 14.39
C ARG A 37 -19.88 10.36 14.82
N GLN A 38 -20.42 11.27 13.99
CA GLN A 38 -20.55 12.68 14.35
C GLN A 38 -21.44 12.88 15.58
N ALA A 39 -22.62 12.25 15.62
CA ALA A 39 -23.52 12.35 16.77
C ALA A 39 -22.87 11.81 18.07
N ARG A 40 -22.08 10.74 17.98
CA ARG A 40 -21.29 10.24 19.12
C ARG A 40 -20.21 11.23 19.55
N ALA A 41 -19.49 11.83 18.61
CA ALA A 41 -18.48 12.85 18.89
C ALA A 41 -19.10 14.10 19.55
N GLU A 42 -20.24 14.59 19.04
CA GLU A 42 -21.00 15.70 19.62
C GLU A 42 -21.53 15.36 21.01
N ALA A 43 -22.03 14.14 21.23
CA ALA A 43 -22.48 13.69 22.56
C ALA A 43 -21.33 13.67 23.57
N ARG A 44 -20.12 13.23 23.16
CA ARG A 44 -18.91 13.31 23.99
C ARG A 44 -18.56 14.76 24.31
N GLU A 45 -18.63 15.64 23.33
CA GLU A 45 -18.31 17.06 23.49
C GLU A 45 -19.27 17.78 24.45
N ILE A 46 -20.57 17.52 24.33
CA ILE A 46 -21.60 18.07 25.24
C ILE A 46 -21.35 17.59 26.67
N ARG A 47 -21.10 16.28 26.84
CA ARG A 47 -20.86 15.70 28.17
C ARG A 47 -19.57 16.20 28.82
N MET A 48 -18.52 16.42 28.02
CA MET A 48 -17.27 17.04 28.47
C MET A 48 -17.46 18.49 28.93
N ARG A 49 -18.26 19.28 28.20
CA ARG A 49 -18.59 20.66 28.61
C ARG A 49 -19.42 20.71 29.89
N GLU A 50 -20.38 19.79 30.05
CA GLU A 50 -21.22 19.73 31.25
C GLU A 50 -20.38 19.37 32.49
N LEU A 51 -19.38 18.52 32.32
CA LEU A 51 -18.43 18.18 33.37
C LEU A 51 -17.53 19.33 33.79
N GLU A 52 -16.96 20.02 32.82
CA GLU A 52 -16.14 21.20 33.08
C GLU A 52 -16.96 22.26 33.82
N ARG A 53 -18.24 22.40 33.47
CA ARG A 53 -19.18 23.26 34.19
C ARG A 53 -19.43 22.77 35.62
N GLN A 54 -19.66 21.47 35.84
CA GLN A 54 -19.86 20.92 37.20
C GLN A 54 -18.62 21.07 38.08
N GLN A 55 -17.41 20.88 37.52
CA GLN A 55 -16.15 21.11 38.23
C GLN A 55 -16.01 22.58 38.62
N LYS A 56 -16.28 23.49 37.68
CA LYS A 56 -16.24 24.93 37.96
C LYS A 56 -17.27 25.37 39.00
N GLU A 57 -18.50 24.85 38.93
CA GLU A 57 -19.52 25.12 39.96
C GLU A 57 -19.12 24.57 41.32
N ALA A 58 -18.46 23.41 41.39
CA ALA A 58 -17.95 22.83 42.63
C ALA A 58 -16.79 23.63 43.23
N GLU A 59 -15.86 24.13 42.40
CA GLU A 59 -14.79 25.04 42.81
C GLU A 59 -15.35 26.35 43.35
N GLU A 60 -16.29 26.99 42.64
CA GLU A 60 -16.96 28.22 43.12
C GLU A 60 -17.71 27.99 44.44
N ASN A 61 -18.30 26.81 44.64
CA ASN A 61 -19.00 26.48 45.88
C ASN A 61 -18.02 26.19 47.04
N ALA A 62 -16.88 25.58 46.74
CA ALA A 62 -15.80 25.39 47.71
C ALA A 62 -15.23 26.75 48.16
N ASP A 63 -15.04 27.69 47.24
CA ASP A 63 -14.61 29.06 47.53
C ASP A 63 -15.63 29.81 48.39
N ARG A 64 -16.93 29.70 48.08
CA ARG A 64 -18.01 30.30 48.90
C ARG A 64 -18.05 29.74 50.32
N VAL A 65 -17.86 28.43 50.49
CA VAL A 65 -17.82 27.79 51.82
C VAL A 65 -16.56 28.21 52.58
N TYR A 66 -15.44 28.40 51.88
CA TYR A 66 -14.21 28.92 52.46
C TYR A 66 -14.37 30.37 52.96
N ASP A 67 -14.96 31.25 52.16
CA ASP A 67 -15.25 32.66 52.51
C ASP A 67 -16.24 32.80 53.69
N MET A 68 -17.25 31.93 53.75
CA MET A 68 -18.16 31.83 54.91
C MET A 68 -17.42 31.40 56.18
N CYS A 69 -16.49 30.45 56.08
CA CYS A 69 -15.70 29.98 57.23
C CYS A 69 -14.68 31.01 57.72
N THR A 70 -14.15 31.88 56.86
CA THR A 70 -13.25 32.97 57.26
C THR A 70 -13.98 34.20 57.81
N SER A 71 -15.23 34.43 57.42
CA SER A 71 -16.08 35.52 57.94
C SER A 71 -16.40 35.39 59.44
N ASP A 72 -16.59 34.15 59.94
CA ASP A 72 -16.90 33.89 61.36
C ASP A 72 -15.68 34.08 62.30
N GLY A 73 -14.52 34.46 61.76
CA GLY A 73 -13.27 34.71 62.48
C GLY A 73 -12.95 36.18 62.79
N ARG A 74 -13.93 37.09 62.93
CA ARG A 74 -13.64 38.49 63.31
C ARG A 74 -13.29 38.64 64.80
N THR A 75 -12.00 38.49 65.13
CA THR A 75 -11.38 39.13 66.30
C THR A 75 -10.63 40.41 65.89
N MET A 76 -11.19 41.55 66.32
CA MET A 76 -10.58 42.84 66.67
C MET A 76 -9.43 43.40 65.81
N ARG A 77 -9.74 44.40 64.97
CA ARG A 77 -8.84 45.53 64.69
C ARG A 77 -9.52 46.83 65.09
N VAL A 78 -8.87 47.57 65.99
CA VAL A 78 -9.30 48.88 66.53
C VAL A 78 -8.92 49.97 65.54
N THR A 79 -9.92 50.73 65.06
CA THR A 79 -9.79 52.10 64.55
C THR A 79 -11.11 52.84 64.80
N PRO A 80 -11.11 54.13 65.16
CA PRO A 80 -12.30 54.82 65.64
C PRO A 80 -13.21 55.35 64.50
N ASP A 81 -14.50 55.42 64.86
CA ASP A 81 -15.72 55.84 64.16
C ASP A 81 -15.68 57.20 63.39
N PRO A 82 -16.61 57.47 62.41
CA PRO A 82 -17.97 57.92 62.75
C PRO A 82 -19.17 57.49 61.87
N ILE A 83 -20.26 57.12 62.56
CA ILE A 83 -21.69 57.48 62.34
C ILE A 83 -22.40 57.02 61.04
N ARG A 84 -23.30 56.02 61.15
CA ARG A 84 -24.78 56.15 60.93
C ARG A 84 -25.55 54.81 61.03
N THR A 85 -26.39 54.72 62.07
CA THR A 85 -27.80 54.25 62.11
C THR A 85 -28.30 53.07 61.26
N SER A 86 -28.69 51.96 61.92
CA SER A 86 -30.08 51.43 62.03
C SER A 86 -30.05 49.93 62.40
N ARG A 87 -30.25 49.55 63.67
CA ARG A 87 -31.49 48.93 64.20
C ARG A 87 -32.13 47.86 63.32
N LEU A 88 -32.15 46.62 63.81
CA LEU A 88 -33.39 45.92 64.18
C LEU A 88 -33.11 44.78 65.17
N LEU A 89 -33.95 44.75 66.19
CA LEU A 89 -33.91 43.86 67.34
C LEU A 89 -34.61 42.54 67.01
N THR A 90 -34.15 41.42 67.55
CA THR A 90 -35.06 40.42 68.10
C THR A 90 -34.50 39.89 69.43
N ASN A 91 -35.34 40.09 70.44
CA ASN A 91 -35.16 39.76 71.83
C ASN A 91 -35.89 38.44 72.10
N SER A 92 -35.25 37.48 72.76
CA SER A 92 -35.98 36.46 73.52
C SER A 92 -35.24 36.16 74.81
N ASN A 93 -35.90 36.54 75.90
CA ASN A 93 -35.52 36.29 77.27
C ASN A 93 -35.62 34.81 77.58
N ASN A 94 -34.73 34.27 78.42
CA ASN A 94 -35.20 33.33 79.42
C ASN A 94 -34.42 33.45 80.75
N PHE A 95 -35.20 33.62 81.80
CA PHE A 95 -34.78 33.91 83.16
C PHE A 95 -34.19 32.69 83.87
N GLN A 96 -33.15 32.97 84.66
CA GLN A 96 -32.85 32.47 86.00
C GLN A 96 -33.52 31.16 86.46
N SER A 97 -32.70 30.13 86.68
CA SER A 97 -32.90 29.18 87.77
C SER A 97 -31.60 29.08 88.58
N SER A 98 -31.61 29.70 89.75
CA SER A 98 -30.63 29.47 90.81
C SER A 98 -31.25 28.51 91.81
N ARG A 99 -30.71 27.28 91.90
CA ARG A 99 -30.85 26.41 93.06
C ARG A 99 -29.57 25.59 93.24
N ARG A 100 -28.70 26.12 94.10
CA ARG A 100 -28.00 25.41 95.19
C ARG A 100 -27.74 23.92 94.96
N SER A 101 -26.50 23.57 94.67
CA SER A 101 -25.89 22.38 95.28
C SER A 101 -24.44 22.71 95.62
N SER A 102 -24.18 22.80 96.92
CA SER A 102 -22.87 22.56 97.50
C SER A 102 -22.47 21.12 97.16
N GLU A 103 -21.31 20.93 96.56
CA GLU A 103 -20.24 20.02 96.99
C GLU A 103 -19.16 20.06 95.91
N ASP A 104 -17.97 20.51 96.28
CA ASP A 104 -16.70 19.90 95.89
C ASP A 104 -16.67 19.06 94.58
N SER A 105 -16.26 19.66 93.46
CA SER A 105 -15.78 18.89 92.31
C SER A 105 -14.86 19.72 91.41
N LEU A 106 -13.61 19.88 91.84
CA LEU A 106 -12.52 20.43 91.00
C LEU A 106 -12.08 19.45 89.89
N GLU A 107 -12.64 18.24 89.85
CA GLU A 107 -12.39 17.20 88.85
C GLU A 107 -13.36 17.26 87.63
N ASP A 108 -14.58 17.79 87.80
CA ASP A 108 -15.61 17.81 86.75
C ASP A 108 -15.35 18.87 85.65
N ALA A 109 -14.70 19.98 85.99
CA ALA A 109 -14.32 20.99 85.01
C ALA A 109 -13.24 20.49 84.02
N GLY A 110 -12.41 19.53 84.45
CA GLY A 110 -11.42 18.83 83.62
C GLY A 110 -12.08 17.82 82.69
N LEU A 111 -12.92 16.93 83.22
CA LEU A 111 -13.68 15.94 82.45
C LEU A 111 -14.60 16.60 81.40
N ASN A 112 -15.32 17.67 81.75
CA ASN A 112 -16.12 18.44 80.78
C ASN A 112 -15.28 19.17 79.73
N ARG A 113 -14.02 19.51 80.03
CA ARG A 113 -13.10 20.11 79.06
C ARG A 113 -12.53 19.05 78.14
N ASP A 114 -12.18 17.88 78.66
CA ASP A 114 -11.63 16.75 77.91
C ASP A 114 -12.68 16.16 76.96
N ILE A 115 -13.93 15.98 77.40
CA ILE A 115 -15.04 15.59 76.53
C ILE A 115 -15.28 16.62 75.40
N ARG A 116 -15.12 17.92 75.70
CA ARG A 116 -15.23 18.98 74.66
C ARG A 116 -14.06 18.99 73.69
N LEU A 117 -12.86 18.60 74.12
CA LEU A 117 -11.70 18.45 73.25
C LEU A 117 -11.83 17.20 72.38
N GLU A 118 -12.24 16.07 72.95
CA GLU A 118 -12.54 14.84 72.21
C GLU A 118 -13.65 15.05 71.19
N LEU A 119 -14.72 15.77 71.56
CA LEU A 119 -15.80 16.12 70.62
C LEU A 119 -15.26 16.94 69.44
N LYS A 120 -14.42 17.94 69.70
CA LYS A 120 -13.76 18.72 68.64
C LYS A 120 -12.84 17.86 67.77
N GLU A 121 -12.08 16.95 68.37
CA GLU A 121 -11.25 16.02 67.60
C GLU A 121 -12.09 15.09 66.72
N PHE A 122 -13.23 14.60 67.21
CA PHE A 122 -14.17 13.81 66.43
C PHE A 122 -14.81 14.64 65.30
N GLU A 123 -15.20 15.88 65.57
CA GLU A 123 -15.70 16.82 64.56
C GLU A 123 -14.66 17.09 63.45
N GLU A 124 -13.39 17.29 63.82
CA GLU A 124 -12.30 17.47 62.86
C GLU A 124 -12.02 16.22 62.04
N LYS A 125 -12.03 15.03 62.67
CA LYS A 125 -11.88 13.74 61.97
C LYS A 125 -13.03 13.52 60.99
N PHE A 126 -14.26 13.82 61.40
CA PHE A 126 -15.45 13.73 60.54
C PHE A 126 -15.35 14.71 59.36
N ARG A 127 -14.93 15.95 59.60
CA ARG A 127 -14.70 16.94 58.54
C ARG A 127 -13.65 16.46 57.53
N LYS A 128 -12.51 15.93 58.00
CA LYS A 128 -11.47 15.36 57.13
C LYS A 128 -12.00 14.19 56.31
N ALA A 129 -12.78 13.29 56.92
CA ALA A 129 -13.39 12.17 56.22
C ALA A 129 -14.39 12.62 55.14
N MET A 130 -15.20 13.65 55.41
CA MET A 130 -16.11 14.21 54.41
C MET A 130 -15.37 14.85 53.23
N ILE A 131 -14.29 15.60 53.49
CA ILE A 131 -13.45 16.18 52.42
C ILE A 131 -12.82 15.08 51.57
N ALA A 132 -12.25 14.05 52.20
CA ALA A 132 -11.66 12.91 51.50
C ALA A 132 -12.71 12.14 50.69
N ASN A 133 -13.92 11.96 51.22
CA ASN A 133 -15.00 11.29 50.50
C ASN A 133 -15.45 12.09 49.27
N ALA A 134 -15.56 13.42 49.39
CA ALA A 134 -15.86 14.29 48.25
C ALA A 134 -14.75 14.26 47.18
N GLN A 135 -13.48 14.20 47.59
CA GLN A 135 -12.35 14.04 46.68
C GLN A 135 -12.42 12.69 45.93
N LEU A 136 -12.71 11.61 46.64
CA LEU A 136 -12.86 10.28 46.03
C LEU A 136 -14.04 10.22 45.05
N ASP A 137 -15.16 10.90 45.34
CA ASP A 137 -16.29 10.97 44.41
C ASP A 137 -15.95 11.76 43.14
N ASN A 138 -15.14 12.82 43.25
CA ASN A 138 -14.62 13.57 42.10
C ASN A 138 -13.67 12.72 41.26
N GLU A 139 -12.73 12.02 41.89
CA GLU A 139 -11.80 11.11 41.20
C GLU A 139 -12.53 9.96 40.51
N LYS A 140 -13.50 9.34 41.20
CA LYS A 140 -14.35 8.29 40.64
C LYS A 140 -15.11 8.79 39.41
N SER A 141 -15.66 10.00 39.48
CA SER A 141 -16.35 10.62 38.35
C SER A 141 -15.37 10.84 37.19
N SER A 142 -14.20 11.43 37.44
CA SER A 142 -13.13 11.63 36.45
C SER A 142 -12.71 10.33 35.75
N TYR A 143 -12.42 9.27 36.51
CA TYR A 143 -12.07 7.97 35.95
C TYR A 143 -13.22 7.33 35.17
N SER A 144 -14.47 7.52 35.61
CA SER A 144 -15.64 7.04 34.87
C SER A 144 -15.68 7.65 33.46
N TYR A 145 -15.37 8.94 33.31
CA TYR A 145 -15.32 9.59 32.00
C TYR A 145 -14.15 9.12 31.15
N GLN A 146 -12.99 8.93 31.77
CA GLN A 146 -11.84 8.39 31.05
C GLN A 146 -12.14 7.00 30.49
N VAL A 147 -12.82 6.14 31.26
CA VAL A 147 -13.27 4.82 30.80
C VAL A 147 -14.28 4.93 29.65
N GLU A 148 -15.26 5.83 29.73
CA GLU A 148 -16.20 6.06 28.64
C GLU A 148 -15.50 6.49 27.36
N LEU A 149 -14.59 7.48 27.44
CA LEU A 149 -13.81 7.95 26.30
C LEU A 149 -12.93 6.86 25.69
N LEU A 150 -12.37 5.98 26.51
CA LEU A 150 -11.55 4.86 26.04
C LEU A 150 -12.41 3.78 25.35
N LYS A 151 -13.60 3.46 25.86
CA LYS A 151 -14.54 2.55 25.18
C LYS A 151 -14.92 3.06 23.80
N ASP A 152 -15.19 4.36 23.76
CA ASP A 152 -15.54 5.11 22.58
C ASP A 152 -14.44 5.09 21.50
N LYS A 153 -13.17 5.27 21.90
CA LYS A 153 -12.00 5.12 21.02
C LYS A 153 -11.80 3.67 20.58
N LEU A 154 -12.07 2.72 21.46
CA LEU A 154 -11.95 1.29 21.14
C LEU A 154 -12.96 0.89 20.06
N GLU A 155 -14.22 1.34 20.16
CA GLU A 155 -15.24 1.12 19.12
C GLU A 155 -14.79 1.69 17.76
N GLU A 156 -14.22 2.89 17.72
CA GLU A 156 -13.70 3.51 16.47
C GLU A 156 -12.55 2.70 15.85
N LEU A 157 -11.64 2.20 16.69
CA LEU A 157 -10.54 1.35 16.25
C LEU A 157 -11.04 -0.01 15.73
N GLU A 158 -12.07 -0.58 16.34
CA GLU A 158 -12.70 -1.82 15.87
C GLU A 158 -13.38 -1.63 14.53
N GLU A 159 -14.13 -0.54 14.35
CA GLU A 159 -14.78 -0.20 13.08
C GLU A 159 -13.75 0.02 11.97
N SER A 160 -12.69 0.80 12.23
CA SER A 160 -11.63 1.04 11.24
C SER A 160 -10.83 -0.23 10.91
N SER A 161 -10.60 -1.11 11.89
CA SER A 161 -10.02 -2.43 11.64
C SER A 161 -10.92 -3.28 10.75
N ALA A 162 -12.24 -3.23 10.97
CA ALA A 162 -13.20 -3.97 10.16
C ALA A 162 -13.25 -3.47 8.70
N THR A 163 -13.19 -2.15 8.46
CA THR A 163 -13.14 -1.58 7.10
C THR A 163 -11.85 -1.94 6.39
N LEU A 164 -10.69 -1.76 7.03
CA LEU A 164 -9.40 -2.14 6.46
C LEU A 164 -9.34 -3.64 6.10
N ARG A 165 -9.92 -4.50 6.93
CA ARG A 165 -10.04 -5.93 6.61
C ARG A 165 -10.95 -6.22 5.42
N ARG A 166 -11.98 -5.40 5.14
CA ARG A 166 -12.82 -5.55 3.94
C ARG A 166 -12.06 -5.10 2.69
N GLU A 167 -11.44 -3.93 2.74
CA GLU A 167 -10.62 -3.38 1.66
C GLU A 167 -9.48 -4.34 1.26
N LEU A 168 -8.79 -4.93 2.25
CA LEU A 168 -7.77 -5.94 1.99
C LEU A 168 -8.32 -7.15 1.22
N ARG A 169 -9.54 -7.61 1.52
CA ARG A 169 -10.17 -8.74 0.80
C ARG A 169 -10.51 -8.34 -0.62
N GLU A 170 -11.00 -7.12 -0.85
CA GLU A 170 -11.32 -6.60 -2.18
C GLU A 170 -10.06 -6.44 -3.03
N LYS A 171 -9.00 -5.83 -2.49
CA LYS A 171 -7.71 -5.69 -3.19
C LYS A 171 -7.08 -7.04 -3.52
N ASN A 172 -7.23 -8.05 -2.66
CA ASN A 172 -6.81 -9.42 -2.98
C ASN A 172 -7.60 -10.02 -4.16
N ARG A 173 -8.94 -9.83 -4.19
CA ARG A 173 -9.77 -10.28 -5.32
C ARG A 173 -9.39 -9.60 -6.63
N GLU A 174 -9.17 -8.29 -6.61
CA GLU A 174 -8.68 -7.52 -7.77
C GLU A 174 -7.32 -8.04 -8.25
N SER A 175 -6.39 -8.30 -7.31
CA SER A 175 -5.07 -8.85 -7.64
C SER A 175 -5.17 -10.22 -8.32
N GLU A 176 -6.02 -11.12 -7.80
CA GLU A 176 -6.26 -12.42 -8.42
C GLU A 176 -6.87 -12.29 -9.83
N GLN A 177 -7.81 -11.37 -10.02
CA GLN A 177 -8.40 -11.10 -11.33
C GLN A 177 -7.35 -10.57 -12.32
N LEU A 178 -6.53 -9.61 -11.91
CA LEU A 178 -5.44 -9.10 -12.74
C LEU A 178 -4.41 -10.16 -13.10
N LYS A 179 -4.07 -11.07 -12.17
CA LYS A 179 -3.20 -12.22 -12.46
C LYS A 179 -3.78 -13.12 -13.56
N ARG A 180 -5.09 -13.41 -13.51
CA ARG A 180 -5.76 -14.22 -14.55
C ARG A 180 -5.73 -13.52 -15.91
N VAL A 181 -5.98 -12.21 -15.95
CA VAL A 181 -5.92 -11.42 -17.19
C VAL A 181 -4.49 -11.37 -17.74
N ASN A 182 -3.49 -11.15 -16.88
CA ASN A 182 -2.08 -11.12 -17.28
C ASN A 182 -1.62 -12.47 -17.84
N GLN A 183 -2.06 -13.57 -17.24
CA GLN A 183 -1.76 -14.92 -17.74
C GLN A 183 -2.35 -15.13 -19.14
N ARG A 184 -3.61 -14.76 -19.38
CA ARG A 184 -4.22 -14.84 -20.73
C ARG A 184 -3.48 -13.98 -21.75
N LEU A 185 -3.11 -12.75 -21.39
CA LEU A 185 -2.36 -11.87 -22.29
C LEU A 185 -0.97 -12.42 -22.62
N LYS A 186 -0.32 -13.14 -21.69
CA LYS A 186 0.94 -13.84 -21.96
C LYS A 186 0.75 -14.97 -22.96
N GLU A 187 -0.29 -15.78 -22.77
CA GLU A 187 -0.63 -16.87 -23.70
C GLU A 187 -0.94 -16.33 -25.10
N GLU A 188 -1.71 -15.23 -25.21
CA GLU A 188 -1.98 -14.55 -26.47
C GLU A 188 -0.72 -13.97 -27.12
N LEU A 189 0.18 -13.39 -26.32
CA LEU A 189 1.47 -12.88 -26.80
C LEU A 189 2.36 -14.01 -27.34
N GLU A 190 2.43 -15.14 -26.63
CA GLU A 190 3.19 -16.33 -27.04
C GLU A 190 2.64 -16.90 -28.34
N LEU A 191 1.31 -16.99 -28.47
CA LEU A 191 0.66 -17.42 -29.71
C LEU A 191 0.98 -16.47 -30.87
N CYS A 192 0.87 -15.15 -30.68
CA CYS A 192 1.23 -14.17 -31.70
C CYS A 192 2.71 -14.26 -32.09
N ARG A 193 3.62 -14.45 -31.12
CA ARG A 193 5.04 -14.66 -31.39
C ARG A 193 5.29 -15.93 -32.20
N ALA A 194 4.63 -17.02 -31.86
CA ALA A 194 4.74 -18.28 -32.60
C ALA A 194 4.27 -18.12 -34.05
N GLN A 195 3.13 -17.44 -34.27
CA GLN A 195 2.63 -17.15 -35.61
C GLN A 195 3.57 -16.24 -36.42
N LEU A 196 4.19 -15.25 -35.78
CA LEU A 196 5.19 -14.40 -36.44
C LEU A 196 6.44 -15.19 -36.82
N LEU A 197 6.92 -16.06 -35.93
CA LEU A 197 8.05 -16.94 -36.20
C LEU A 197 7.73 -17.90 -37.35
N GLU A 198 6.56 -18.52 -37.36
CA GLU A 198 6.10 -19.39 -38.46
C GLU A 198 6.07 -18.63 -39.79
N ARG A 199 5.55 -17.39 -39.78
CA ARG A 199 5.56 -16.52 -40.96
C ARG A 199 6.98 -16.20 -41.42
N ASP A 200 7.88 -15.84 -40.50
CA ASP A 200 9.26 -15.50 -40.83
C ASP A 200 10.04 -16.72 -41.34
N THR A 201 9.78 -17.92 -40.80
CA THR A 201 10.33 -19.18 -41.32
C THR A 201 9.82 -19.48 -42.73
N LEU A 202 8.52 -19.29 -42.98
CA LEU A 202 7.96 -19.48 -44.33
C LEU A 202 8.56 -18.48 -45.33
N ILE A 203 8.79 -17.23 -44.92
CA ILE A 203 9.47 -16.22 -45.76
C ILE A 203 10.87 -16.73 -46.13
N GLN A 204 11.62 -17.21 -45.15
CA GLN A 204 12.99 -17.71 -45.34
C GLN A 204 13.04 -18.98 -46.20
N ASP A 205 12.14 -19.94 -45.97
CA ASP A 205 12.05 -21.20 -46.73
C ASP A 205 11.73 -20.96 -48.21
N ASN A 206 11.02 -19.88 -48.52
CA ASN A 206 10.75 -19.43 -49.89
C ASN A 206 11.90 -18.58 -50.49
N GLY A 207 13.04 -18.46 -49.80
CA GLY A 207 14.21 -17.72 -50.28
C GLY A 207 14.00 -16.20 -50.31
N LEU A 208 13.07 -15.68 -49.50
CA LEU A 208 12.78 -14.25 -49.39
C LEU A 208 13.37 -13.68 -48.09
N VAL A 209 13.73 -12.39 -48.14
CA VAL A 209 14.25 -11.64 -47.00
C VAL A 209 13.54 -10.28 -46.93
N ILE A 210 13.31 -9.79 -45.72
CA ILE A 210 12.72 -8.48 -45.48
C ILE A 210 13.83 -7.43 -45.50
N VAL A 211 13.73 -6.45 -46.40
CA VAL A 211 14.66 -5.32 -46.52
C VAL A 211 13.95 -4.02 -46.14
N GLU A 212 14.61 -3.18 -45.35
CA GLU A 212 14.12 -1.83 -45.03
C GLU A 212 14.31 -0.91 -46.24
N ASP A 213 13.25 -0.19 -46.62
CA ASP A 213 13.31 0.85 -47.65
C ASP A 213 13.66 2.18 -46.99
N GLU A 214 14.96 2.47 -46.93
CA GLU A 214 15.53 3.61 -46.20
C GLU A 214 15.16 5.00 -46.75
N GLY A 215 14.51 5.07 -47.91
CA GLY A 215 14.10 6.35 -48.50
C GLY A 215 12.60 6.58 -48.57
N SER A 216 11.78 5.76 -47.90
CA SER A 216 10.40 6.15 -47.65
C SER A 216 10.36 7.10 -46.45
N GLU A 217 10.66 8.38 -46.67
CA GLU A 217 10.07 9.43 -45.86
C GLU A 217 8.56 9.40 -46.15
N SER A 218 7.87 8.43 -45.54
CA SER A 218 6.42 8.47 -45.47
C SER A 218 6.14 9.59 -44.50
N GLU A 219 5.54 10.65 -45.02
CA GLU A 219 5.07 11.80 -44.25
C GLU A 219 4.51 11.34 -42.89
N GLU A 220 4.93 12.07 -41.86
CA GLU A 220 4.53 11.94 -40.47
C GLU A 220 3.01 11.74 -40.33
N THR A 221 2.55 10.51 -40.41
CA THR A 221 1.21 10.14 -39.96
C THR A 221 1.37 9.65 -38.53
N GLY A 222 1.31 10.64 -37.63
CA GLY A 222 1.43 10.47 -36.19
C GLY A 222 0.48 9.40 -35.66
N GLY A 223 1.04 8.24 -35.32
CA GLY A 223 0.48 7.33 -34.33
C GLY A 223 0.96 7.75 -32.94
N VAL A 224 0.06 7.82 -31.98
CA VAL A 224 0.22 8.32 -30.59
C VAL A 224 1.39 7.71 -29.78
N ASN A 225 2.15 6.75 -30.34
CA ASN A 225 3.21 6.01 -29.64
C ASN A 225 4.60 6.03 -30.29
N GLY A 226 4.92 6.96 -31.20
CA GLY A 226 6.31 7.15 -31.65
C GLY A 226 6.92 5.95 -32.40
N ILE A 227 6.09 5.05 -32.94
CA ILE A 227 6.56 3.95 -33.78
C ILE A 227 6.81 4.52 -35.18
N VAL A 228 8.09 4.67 -35.54
CA VAL A 228 8.48 5.04 -36.90
C VAL A 228 8.18 3.85 -37.81
N ASN A 229 7.12 3.95 -38.60
CA ASN A 229 6.76 2.95 -39.60
C ASN A 229 7.73 3.01 -40.78
N ARG A 230 8.86 2.32 -40.65
CA ARG A 230 9.76 2.08 -41.78
C ARG A 230 9.09 1.11 -42.74
N LYS A 231 9.00 1.48 -44.01
CA LYS A 231 8.48 0.60 -45.06
C LYS A 231 9.43 -0.59 -45.22
N ARG A 232 8.87 -1.79 -45.24
CA ARG A 232 9.61 -3.04 -45.39
C ARG A 232 9.13 -3.74 -46.64
N VAL A 233 10.06 -4.26 -47.43
CA VAL A 233 9.78 -4.94 -48.70
C VAL A 233 10.35 -6.35 -48.65
N LEU A 234 9.63 -7.31 -49.22
CA LEU A 234 10.12 -8.68 -49.42
C LEU A 234 10.85 -8.77 -50.75
N VAL A 235 12.08 -9.26 -50.72
CA VAL A 235 12.92 -9.44 -51.91
C VAL A 235 13.60 -10.81 -51.82
N SER A 236 13.99 -11.43 -52.94
CA SER A 236 14.78 -12.66 -52.90
C SER A 236 16.14 -12.43 -52.24
N THR A 237 16.74 -13.48 -51.69
CA THR A 237 18.10 -13.45 -51.11
C THR A 237 19.12 -12.88 -52.08
N GLU A 238 19.14 -13.37 -53.33
CA GLU A 238 20.04 -12.89 -54.38
C GLU A 238 19.84 -11.40 -54.68
N ALA A 239 18.59 -10.94 -54.77
CA ALA A 239 18.31 -9.53 -55.03
C ALA A 239 18.66 -8.65 -53.82
N ALA A 240 18.52 -9.14 -52.59
CA ALA A 240 18.95 -8.43 -51.39
C ALA A 240 20.49 -8.23 -51.37
N GLU A 241 21.25 -9.25 -51.75
CA GLU A 241 22.72 -9.16 -51.88
C GLU A 241 23.13 -8.15 -52.96
N LEU A 242 22.49 -8.17 -54.13
CA LEU A 242 22.72 -7.17 -55.17
C LEU A 242 22.40 -5.76 -54.66
N LEU A 243 21.28 -5.58 -53.99
CA LEU A 243 20.87 -4.29 -53.42
C LEU A 243 21.80 -3.80 -52.31
N GLN A 244 22.53 -4.68 -51.63
CA GLN A 244 23.56 -4.29 -50.67
C GLN A 244 24.80 -3.73 -51.38
N ASN A 245 25.14 -4.28 -52.55
CA ASN A 245 26.27 -3.82 -53.36
C ASN A 245 26.01 -2.50 -54.10
N ALA A 246 24.74 -2.12 -54.33
CA ALA A 246 24.35 -0.86 -54.98
C ALA A 246 24.52 0.42 -54.13
N GLY A 247 25.00 0.27 -52.89
CA GLY A 247 25.18 1.35 -51.91
C GLY A 247 23.89 1.79 -51.23
N GLU A 248 23.93 2.91 -50.51
CA GLU A 248 22.81 3.39 -49.68
C GLU A 248 21.73 4.15 -50.49
N GLY A 249 20.50 4.18 -49.96
CA GLY A 249 19.35 4.88 -50.52
C GLY A 249 18.08 4.02 -50.66
N SER A 250 16.99 4.65 -51.09
CA SER A 250 15.73 3.94 -51.33
C SER A 250 15.92 2.76 -52.28
N LEU A 251 15.03 1.77 -52.18
CA LEU A 251 15.01 0.64 -53.10
C LEU A 251 15.00 1.12 -54.57
N ASP A 252 14.19 2.13 -54.87
CA ASP A 252 14.09 2.72 -56.21
C ASP A 252 15.39 3.40 -56.67
N VAL A 253 16.11 4.08 -55.76
CA VAL A 253 17.41 4.71 -56.08
C VAL A 253 18.45 3.65 -56.41
N ARG A 254 18.53 2.58 -55.61
CA ARG A 254 19.45 1.46 -55.86
C ARG A 254 19.15 0.74 -57.17
N LEU A 255 17.87 0.47 -57.45
CA LEU A 255 17.44 -0.14 -58.72
C LEU A 255 17.78 0.76 -59.93
N ARG A 256 17.65 2.08 -59.78
CA ARG A 256 17.99 3.03 -60.84
C ARG A 256 19.49 3.05 -61.15
N LYS A 257 20.35 2.96 -60.13
CA LYS A 257 21.82 2.84 -60.32
C LYS A 257 22.19 1.58 -61.10
N PHE A 258 21.61 0.44 -60.74
CA PHE A 258 21.83 -0.79 -61.52
C PHE A 258 21.36 -0.66 -62.97
N ALA A 259 20.23 0.01 -63.20
CA ALA A 259 19.74 0.23 -64.55
C ALA A 259 20.67 1.13 -65.38
N SER A 260 21.30 2.15 -64.78
CA SER A 260 22.29 2.99 -65.46
C SER A 260 23.60 2.24 -65.74
N GLU A 261 24.16 1.54 -64.76
CA GLU A 261 25.40 0.75 -64.93
C GLU A 261 25.23 -0.34 -66.00
N LYS A 262 24.08 -1.04 -65.99
CA LYS A 262 23.74 -2.01 -67.04
C LYS A 262 23.71 -1.36 -68.42
N LYS A 263 23.21 -0.13 -68.55
CA LYS A 263 23.16 0.59 -69.82
C LYS A 263 24.56 1.01 -70.28
N GLU A 264 25.39 1.51 -69.38
CA GLU A 264 26.79 1.87 -69.67
C GLU A 264 27.60 0.66 -70.16
N LEU A 265 27.50 -0.48 -69.45
CA LEU A 265 28.16 -1.73 -69.88
C LEU A 265 27.62 -2.25 -71.22
N GLN A 266 26.33 -2.11 -71.48
CA GLN A 266 25.76 -2.46 -72.79
C GLN A 266 26.31 -1.55 -73.90
N ASP A 267 26.52 -0.26 -73.62
CA ASP A 267 27.09 0.69 -74.56
C ASP A 267 28.57 0.38 -74.82
N GLU A 268 29.34 0.05 -73.78
CA GLU A 268 30.74 -0.38 -73.88
C GLU A 268 30.88 -1.69 -74.68
N ILE A 269 30.01 -2.68 -74.44
CA ILE A 269 29.99 -3.92 -75.24
C ILE A 269 29.67 -3.62 -76.71
N ARG A 270 28.77 -2.66 -77.00
CA ARG A 270 28.46 -2.25 -78.38
C ARG A 270 29.67 -1.58 -79.04
N HIS A 271 30.36 -0.71 -78.32
CA HIS A 271 31.60 -0.08 -78.79
C HIS A 271 32.70 -1.11 -79.04
N LEU A 272 32.99 -1.97 -78.07
CA LEU A 272 33.99 -3.03 -78.22
C LEU A 272 33.67 -4.01 -79.35
N ARG A 273 32.38 -4.29 -79.61
CA ARG A 273 31.97 -5.10 -80.78
C ARG A 273 32.26 -4.39 -82.10
N LEU A 274 32.01 -3.08 -82.19
CA LEU A 274 32.35 -2.29 -83.37
C LEU A 274 33.86 -2.26 -83.57
N ASP A 275 34.63 -1.98 -82.51
CA ASP A 275 36.09 -1.97 -82.56
C ASP A 275 36.65 -3.34 -82.96
N LEU A 276 36.04 -4.44 -82.52
CA LEU A 276 36.43 -5.80 -82.87
C LEU A 276 36.04 -6.15 -84.32
N GLU A 277 34.91 -5.67 -84.82
CA GLU A 277 34.53 -5.78 -86.24
C GLU A 277 35.50 -4.98 -87.14
N GLU A 278 35.89 -3.78 -86.71
CA GLU A 278 36.93 -2.95 -87.34
C GLU A 278 38.31 -3.62 -87.29
N ALA A 279 38.67 -4.21 -86.15
CA ALA A 279 39.90 -4.97 -86.00
C ALA A 279 39.88 -6.26 -86.84
N LYS A 280 38.75 -6.95 -86.98
CA LYS A 280 38.59 -8.13 -87.85
C LYS A 280 38.66 -7.77 -89.34
N SER A 281 38.10 -6.62 -89.72
CA SER A 281 38.21 -6.11 -91.09
C SER A 281 39.63 -5.62 -91.41
N ARG A 282 40.38 -5.12 -90.42
CA ARG A 282 41.82 -4.81 -90.52
C ARG A 282 42.72 -6.07 -90.45
N ASN A 283 42.40 -7.06 -89.61
CA ASN A 283 43.18 -8.30 -89.39
C ASN A 283 42.94 -9.41 -90.43
N ARG A 284 42.12 -9.20 -91.46
CA ARG A 284 42.09 -10.12 -92.60
C ARG A 284 43.35 -10.02 -93.48
N THR A 285 44.27 -9.09 -93.18
CA THR A 285 45.47 -8.79 -93.99
C THR A 285 46.80 -9.09 -93.31
N GLU A 286 46.89 -9.34 -92.00
CA GLU A 286 48.17 -9.67 -91.35
C GLU A 286 48.14 -11.00 -90.58
N ARG A 287 49.18 -11.78 -90.85
CA ARG A 287 49.36 -13.21 -90.62
C ARG A 287 49.49 -13.60 -89.14
N SER A 288 49.23 -14.90 -88.92
CA SER A 288 50.08 -15.89 -88.24
C SER A 288 50.92 -15.44 -87.03
N SER A 289 50.74 -16.20 -85.94
CA SER A 289 51.75 -16.72 -85.01
C SER A 289 51.45 -16.38 -83.56
N GLY A 290 51.55 -17.41 -82.72
CA GLY A 290 51.17 -17.39 -81.32
C GLY A 290 52.14 -16.65 -80.39
N SER A 291 51.71 -16.53 -79.14
CA SER A 291 52.49 -16.73 -77.90
C SER A 291 51.46 -16.71 -76.76
N ILE A 292 51.29 -17.77 -75.96
CA ILE A 292 52.04 -18.02 -74.71
C ILE A 292 52.42 -16.72 -73.99
N LEU A 293 51.66 -16.35 -72.96
CA LEU A 293 52.15 -15.85 -71.67
C LEU A 293 50.95 -15.59 -70.72
N GLY A 294 50.98 -16.18 -69.53
CA GLY A 294 50.00 -15.92 -68.48
C GLY A 294 50.25 -16.72 -67.22
N LEU A 295 51.52 -16.90 -66.84
CA LEU A 295 51.93 -17.62 -65.61
C LEU A 295 52.35 -16.67 -64.49
N ALA A 296 52.13 -15.36 -64.63
CA ALA A 296 52.42 -14.37 -63.60
C ALA A 296 51.25 -14.14 -62.62
N ASP A 297 50.03 -14.57 -62.97
CA ASP A 297 48.81 -14.33 -62.17
C ASP A 297 48.64 -15.35 -61.02
N SER A 298 49.27 -16.52 -61.13
CA SER A 298 49.14 -17.57 -60.12
C SER A 298 49.80 -17.21 -58.78
N ASP A 299 50.91 -16.47 -58.79
CA ASP A 299 51.65 -16.15 -57.57
C ASP A 299 50.99 -15.01 -56.76
N ASP A 300 50.40 -14.03 -57.43
CA ASP A 300 49.68 -12.95 -56.75
C ASP A 300 48.31 -13.41 -56.24
N VAL A 301 47.59 -14.24 -56.99
CA VAL A 301 46.39 -14.94 -56.50
C VAL A 301 46.73 -15.82 -55.29
N GLN A 302 47.87 -16.51 -55.31
CA GLN A 302 48.32 -17.33 -54.18
C GLN A 302 48.67 -16.48 -52.94
N ARG A 303 49.26 -15.29 -53.13
CA ARG A 303 49.55 -14.34 -52.04
C ARG A 303 48.28 -13.75 -51.43
N GLU A 304 47.32 -13.34 -52.27
CA GLU A 304 46.02 -12.84 -51.80
C GLU A 304 45.22 -13.93 -51.07
N ALA A 305 45.21 -15.15 -51.61
CA ALA A 305 44.61 -16.30 -50.94
C ALA A 305 45.25 -16.56 -49.57
N ASN A 306 46.59 -16.51 -49.48
CA ASN A 306 47.31 -16.67 -48.21
C ASN A 306 47.01 -15.54 -47.21
N LYS A 307 46.84 -14.30 -47.67
CA LYS A 307 46.46 -13.15 -46.84
C LYS A 307 45.05 -13.32 -46.27
N LEU A 308 44.08 -13.68 -47.11
CA LEU A 308 42.72 -13.98 -46.68
C LEU A 308 42.70 -15.14 -45.68
N LEU A 309 43.49 -16.18 -45.91
CA LEU A 309 43.60 -17.34 -45.02
C LEU A 309 44.18 -16.93 -43.65
N ALA A 310 45.14 -16.00 -43.61
CA ALA A 310 45.66 -15.43 -42.37
C ALA A 310 44.60 -14.59 -41.63
N ASP A 311 43.84 -13.77 -42.35
CA ASP A 311 42.75 -12.95 -41.77
C ASP A 311 41.64 -13.84 -41.19
N TYR A 312 41.25 -14.91 -41.88
CA TYR A 312 40.27 -15.87 -41.39
C TYR A 312 40.79 -16.67 -40.19
N LYS A 313 42.08 -17.03 -40.16
CA LYS A 313 42.70 -17.65 -38.98
C LYS A 313 42.66 -16.72 -37.77
N PHE A 314 42.96 -15.44 -37.95
CA PHE A 314 42.90 -14.46 -36.86
C PHE A 314 41.46 -14.25 -36.36
N LYS A 315 40.49 -14.13 -37.28
CA LYS A 315 39.06 -14.03 -36.93
C LYS A 315 38.57 -15.28 -36.18
N LEU A 316 38.99 -16.47 -36.62
CA LEU A 316 38.68 -17.73 -35.94
C LEU A 316 39.25 -17.74 -34.53
N GLN A 317 40.54 -17.40 -34.35
CA GLN A 317 41.18 -17.38 -33.05
C GLN A 317 40.52 -16.37 -32.09
N LYS A 318 40.09 -15.21 -32.61
CA LYS A 318 39.33 -14.23 -31.83
C LYS A 318 37.96 -14.78 -31.41
N ALA A 319 37.23 -15.42 -32.35
CA ALA A 319 35.95 -16.05 -32.04
C ALA A 319 36.09 -17.20 -31.03
N GLU A 320 37.17 -17.98 -31.10
CA GLU A 320 37.49 -19.04 -30.12
C GLU A 320 37.76 -18.46 -28.73
N GLN A 321 38.49 -17.34 -28.65
CA GLN A 321 38.70 -16.64 -27.39
C GLN A 321 37.39 -16.09 -26.82
N ASP A 322 36.58 -15.44 -27.64
CA ASP A 322 35.26 -14.92 -27.24
C ASP A 322 34.35 -16.07 -26.76
N MET A 323 34.34 -17.21 -27.45
CA MET A 323 33.61 -18.41 -27.05
C MET A 323 34.05 -18.91 -25.66
N SER A 324 35.35 -18.94 -25.38
CA SER A 324 35.88 -19.32 -24.06
C SER A 324 35.42 -18.35 -22.95
N THR A 325 35.44 -17.04 -23.22
CA THR A 325 34.95 -16.04 -22.26
C THR A 325 33.45 -16.20 -21.99
N LEU A 326 32.65 -16.41 -23.04
CA LEU A 326 31.21 -16.63 -22.91
C LEU A 326 30.92 -17.91 -22.12
N GLN A 327 31.62 -19.01 -22.38
CA GLN A 327 31.49 -20.24 -21.60
C GLN A 327 31.78 -20.02 -20.10
N ALA A 328 32.82 -19.25 -19.75
CA ALA A 328 33.10 -18.91 -18.37
C ALA A 328 31.96 -18.07 -17.73
N THR A 329 31.36 -17.13 -18.49
CA THR A 329 30.21 -16.37 -17.99
C THR A 329 28.97 -17.24 -17.78
N VAL A 330 28.70 -18.17 -18.69
CA VAL A 330 27.59 -19.14 -18.59
C VAL A 330 27.76 -20.00 -17.34
N ALA A 331 28.93 -20.59 -17.12
CA ALA A 331 29.20 -21.41 -15.94
C ALA A 331 28.99 -20.65 -14.61
N ARG A 332 29.36 -19.36 -14.58
CA ARG A 332 29.11 -18.49 -13.42
C ARG A 332 27.62 -18.21 -13.21
N LEU A 333 26.89 -17.95 -14.29
CA LEU A 333 25.45 -17.70 -14.25
C LEU A 333 24.69 -18.97 -13.83
N GLU A 334 25.05 -20.13 -14.35
CA GLU A 334 24.49 -21.43 -13.93
C GLU A 334 24.70 -21.66 -12.43
N SER A 335 25.90 -21.40 -11.93
CA SER A 335 26.20 -21.49 -10.49
C SER A 335 25.34 -20.52 -9.67
N GLN A 336 25.05 -19.33 -10.20
CA GLN A 336 24.20 -18.35 -9.54
C GLN A 336 22.72 -18.79 -9.54
N VAL A 337 22.23 -19.35 -10.64
CA VAL A 337 20.88 -19.90 -10.74
C VAL A 337 20.68 -21.04 -9.73
N ILE A 338 21.66 -21.95 -9.60
CA ILE A 338 21.60 -23.04 -8.62
C ILE A 338 21.48 -22.49 -7.19
N ARG A 339 22.29 -21.48 -6.83
CA ARG A 339 22.22 -20.84 -5.50
C ARG A 339 20.88 -20.17 -5.25
N TYR A 340 20.37 -19.39 -6.21
CA TYR A 340 19.08 -18.71 -6.04
C TYR A 340 17.91 -19.69 -5.98
N LYS A 341 17.95 -20.78 -6.76
CA LYS A 341 16.96 -21.84 -6.68
C LYS A 341 16.97 -22.49 -5.29
N SER A 342 18.14 -22.86 -4.78
CA SER A 342 18.28 -23.44 -3.44
C SER A 342 17.80 -22.49 -2.33
N ALA A 343 18.12 -21.19 -2.43
CA ALA A 343 17.65 -20.18 -1.49
C ALA A 343 16.12 -19.99 -1.55
N ALA A 344 15.53 -20.02 -2.75
CA ALA A 344 14.08 -19.94 -2.92
C ALA A 344 13.37 -21.16 -2.31
N GLU A 345 13.85 -22.37 -2.58
CA GLU A 345 13.32 -23.61 -2.00
C GLU A 345 13.42 -23.62 -0.46
N ALA A 346 14.52 -23.09 0.10
CA ALA A 346 14.67 -22.96 1.54
C ALA A 346 13.67 -21.93 2.14
N SER A 347 13.46 -20.81 1.45
CA SER A 347 12.48 -19.79 1.85
C SER A 347 11.05 -20.32 1.81
N GLU A 348 10.69 -21.11 0.79
CA GLU A 348 9.36 -21.71 0.65
C GLU A 348 9.07 -22.68 1.81
N LYS A 349 10.04 -23.53 2.16
CA LYS A 349 9.92 -24.44 3.32
C LYS A 349 9.73 -23.67 4.63
N ALA A 350 10.50 -22.60 4.85
CA ALA A 350 10.35 -21.76 6.04
C ALA A 350 8.97 -21.08 6.10
N GLU A 351 8.43 -20.64 4.97
CA GLU A 351 7.08 -20.06 4.91
C GLU A 351 6.00 -21.08 5.30
N ASP A 352 6.13 -22.32 4.83
CA ASP A 352 5.18 -23.38 5.13
C ASP A 352 5.23 -23.81 6.61
N GLU A 353 6.42 -23.86 7.21
CA GLU A 353 6.58 -24.06 8.65
C GLU A 353 5.89 -22.95 9.46
N LEU A 354 6.11 -21.69 9.08
CA LEU A 354 5.44 -20.54 9.72
C LEU A 354 3.92 -20.56 9.55
N LYS A 355 3.39 -21.04 8.41
CA LYS A 355 1.94 -21.25 8.23
C LYS A 355 1.40 -22.30 9.19
N VAL A 356 2.13 -23.39 9.41
CA VAL A 356 1.75 -24.44 10.36
C VAL A 356 1.78 -23.90 11.79
N GLU A 357 2.85 -23.20 12.19
CA GLU A 357 2.96 -22.58 13.51
C GLU A 357 1.86 -21.54 13.75
N LYS A 358 1.57 -20.68 12.78
CA LYS A 358 0.46 -19.72 12.86
C LYS A 358 -0.86 -20.42 13.12
N ARG A 359 -1.15 -21.53 12.42
CA ARG A 359 -2.38 -22.31 12.64
C ARG A 359 -2.41 -22.92 14.03
N LYS A 360 -1.26 -23.41 14.53
CA LYS A 360 -1.14 -23.96 15.89
C LYS A 360 -1.41 -22.88 16.94
N LEU A 361 -0.71 -21.74 16.88
CA LEU A 361 -0.91 -20.61 17.78
C LEU A 361 -2.34 -20.07 17.74
N GLN A 362 -2.97 -20.02 16.56
CA GLN A 362 -4.38 -19.63 16.46
C GLN A 362 -5.32 -20.59 17.20
N ARG A 363 -5.03 -21.89 17.23
CA ARG A 363 -5.81 -22.84 18.03
C ARG A 363 -5.57 -22.62 19.52
N GLU A 364 -4.32 -22.47 19.92
CA GLU A 364 -3.94 -22.21 21.33
C GLU A 364 -4.57 -20.92 21.87
N VAL A 365 -4.63 -19.86 21.06
CA VAL A 365 -5.32 -18.61 21.42
C VAL A 365 -6.81 -18.85 21.63
N ARG A 366 -7.49 -19.56 20.72
CA ARG A 366 -8.93 -19.87 20.88
C ARG A 366 -9.18 -20.72 22.11
N GLU A 367 -8.33 -21.71 22.37
CA GLU A 367 -8.43 -22.56 23.55
C GLU A 367 -8.22 -21.76 24.85
N SER A 368 -7.23 -20.86 24.87
CA SER A 368 -6.97 -19.97 26.00
C SER A 368 -8.10 -18.98 26.23
N GLN A 369 -8.68 -18.43 25.15
CA GLN A 369 -9.87 -17.58 25.22
C GLN A 369 -11.06 -18.32 25.83
N GLY A 370 -11.33 -19.56 25.39
CA GLY A 370 -12.37 -20.40 25.98
C GLY A 370 -12.15 -20.63 27.48
N ARG A 371 -10.92 -20.90 27.92
CA ARG A 371 -10.59 -21.01 29.35
C ARG A 371 -10.85 -19.72 30.12
N VAL A 372 -10.55 -18.57 29.54
CA VAL A 372 -10.83 -17.26 30.16
C VAL A 372 -12.35 -17.08 30.33
N GLU A 373 -13.14 -17.36 29.29
CA GLU A 373 -14.60 -17.28 29.37
C GLU A 373 -15.19 -18.23 30.44
N GLU A 374 -14.67 -19.46 30.54
CA GLU A 374 -15.05 -20.42 31.60
C GLU A 374 -14.72 -19.89 33.00
N LEU A 375 -13.53 -19.30 33.19
CA LEU A 375 -13.14 -18.73 34.47
C LEU A 375 -13.95 -17.46 34.81
N GLU A 376 -14.24 -16.61 33.82
CA GLU A 376 -15.06 -15.41 34.00
C GLU A 376 -16.50 -15.77 34.41
N THR A 377 -17.09 -16.78 33.77
CA THR A 377 -18.42 -17.28 34.15
C THR A 377 -18.43 -17.88 35.55
N ALA A 378 -17.44 -18.72 35.89
CA ALA A 378 -17.29 -19.27 37.23
C ALA A 378 -17.11 -18.18 38.30
N ASN A 379 -16.30 -17.16 38.00
CA ASN A 379 -16.07 -16.03 38.90
C ASN A 379 -17.36 -15.21 39.08
N SER A 380 -18.11 -14.95 38.00
CA SER A 380 -19.43 -14.28 38.09
C SER A 380 -20.39 -15.05 39.01
N HIS A 381 -20.41 -16.38 38.94
CA HIS A 381 -21.21 -17.21 39.84
C HIS A 381 -20.77 -17.11 41.31
N LEU A 382 -19.46 -17.12 41.57
CA LEU A 382 -18.91 -16.96 42.92
C LEU A 382 -19.20 -15.56 43.49
N GLN A 383 -19.03 -14.51 42.68
CA GLN A 383 -19.35 -13.13 43.03
C GLN A 383 -20.81 -13.02 43.50
N ARG A 384 -21.76 -13.56 42.72
CA ARG A 384 -23.18 -13.57 43.08
C ARG A 384 -23.46 -14.32 44.38
N ARG A 385 -22.77 -15.44 44.65
CA ARG A 385 -22.92 -16.18 45.92
C ARG A 385 -22.38 -15.35 47.09
N LEU A 386 -21.25 -14.70 46.91
CA LEU A 386 -20.62 -13.85 47.90
C LEU A 386 -21.50 -12.64 48.24
N ASP A 387 -22.13 -12.01 47.25
CA ASP A 387 -23.06 -10.90 47.46
C ASP A 387 -24.31 -11.34 48.23
N LYS A 388 -24.85 -12.54 47.95
CA LYS A 388 -25.94 -13.11 48.74
C LYS A 388 -25.55 -13.30 50.21
N LEU A 389 -24.35 -13.83 50.48
CA LEU A 389 -23.85 -14.01 51.84
C LEU A 389 -23.61 -12.68 52.56
N LYS A 390 -23.06 -11.68 51.86
CA LYS A 390 -22.92 -10.32 52.39
C LYS A 390 -24.28 -9.74 52.79
N ASN A 391 -25.29 -9.87 51.92
CA ASN A 391 -26.64 -9.38 52.21
C ASN A 391 -27.27 -10.11 53.40
N ALA A 392 -27.11 -11.43 53.50
CA ALA A 392 -27.60 -12.21 54.64
C ALA A 392 -26.92 -11.79 55.95
N LYS A 393 -25.59 -11.59 55.94
CA LYS A 393 -24.85 -11.07 57.09
C LYS A 393 -25.36 -9.68 57.50
N SER A 394 -25.55 -8.78 56.54
CA SER A 394 -26.05 -7.43 56.80
C SER A 394 -27.48 -7.44 57.35
N ALA A 395 -28.33 -8.39 56.93
CA ALA A 395 -29.67 -8.55 57.49
C ALA A 395 -29.62 -9.01 58.94
N LEU A 396 -28.82 -10.04 59.26
CA LEU A 396 -28.61 -10.51 60.63
C LEU A 396 -28.06 -9.40 61.55
N LEU A 397 -27.12 -8.59 61.07
CA LEU A 397 -26.58 -7.46 61.83
C LEU A 397 -27.59 -6.34 62.09
N LYS A 398 -28.70 -6.27 61.34
CA LYS A 398 -29.79 -5.31 61.60
C LYS A 398 -30.80 -5.83 62.62
N GLU A 399 -30.82 -7.14 62.87
CA GLU A 399 -31.71 -7.80 63.83
C GLU A 399 -31.09 -7.92 65.24
N LEU A 400 -29.78 -7.67 65.36
CA LEU A 400 -29.04 -7.46 66.61
C LEU A 400 -29.07 -5.98 67.01
#